data_AF-A0A2T3W4B8-F1
#
_entry.id   AF-A0A2T3W4B8-F1
#
_cell.length_a   1.000
_cell.length_b   1.000
_cell.length_c   1.000
_cell.angle_alpha   90.00
_cell.angle_beta   90.00
_cell.angle_gamma   90.00
#
_symmetry.space_group_name_H-M   'P 1'
#
loop_
_entity.id
_entity.type
_entity.pdbx_description
1 polymer ?
#
loop_
_entity_poly.entity_id
_entity_poly.type
_entity_poly.pdbx_seq_one_letter_code
_entity_poly.pdbx_strand_id
1 'polypeptide(L)'
;MGPPFSPLLTQAQREQFTRFPLLDERMLSRYYLLNEEDLRLVRGRRRDFNKLGYAVQLTVLRHLGRALRPGETPPEEVLASLAEQLRVDPACYAQYAVREPTRFEHFSDLCQRLGYVELSRHLNHEVRDWLIPLAVVTDPPFGLMSALMDELRRRRILVPRFTVLERLVHSARLRADQHAYGLLNLPLKGDFAVKVDALLSPQGDESISRFAWLGRPIGAPKAKHVLALLDRLAFVGTFPVQSNLRAFLPQSRLEHLAEEARRLSASHLADFEPGRRRATLMAYLFDLSETLTDAVLDMHDRVMVALVREGEREAAKAFGQKGPPLVERLGTFKSVCAAVIAAREQGTNPYQAIEAVVNWQQLVQTVREKETFRPEQLDPLHHAVKGYAKVRSYAPGCSRRSPSRRRVKPLHWSRH
;
A
#
# COMPACT_ATOMS: atom_id res chain seq x y z
N MET A 1 30.78 23.47 -2.53
CA MET A 1 30.17 22.97 -1.29
C MET A 1 28.86 22.29 -1.68
N GLY A 2 28.72 20.99 -1.45
CA GLY A 2 27.44 20.30 -1.68
C GLY A 2 26.38 20.78 -0.68
N PRO A 3 25.08 20.62 -0.98
CA PRO A 3 24.03 21.00 -0.04
C PRO A 3 24.21 20.26 1.30
N PRO A 4 23.80 20.86 2.44
CA PRO A 4 23.94 20.24 3.74
C PRO A 4 23.23 18.89 3.76
N PHE A 5 23.93 17.86 4.26
CA PHE A 5 23.36 16.53 4.45
C PHE A 5 22.18 16.63 5.43
N SER A 6 20.95 16.52 4.95
CA SER A 6 19.82 16.24 5.84
C SER A 6 20.10 14.91 6.55
N PRO A 7 19.96 14.84 7.89
CA PRO A 7 20.31 13.65 8.63
C PRO A 7 19.42 12.48 8.18
N LEU A 8 20.06 11.39 7.75
CA LEU A 8 19.39 10.22 7.21
C LEU A 8 18.53 9.50 8.27
N LEU A 9 18.97 9.57 9.51
CA LEU A 9 18.34 8.96 10.68
C LEU A 9 18.13 10.03 11.75
N THR A 10 17.10 9.86 12.57
CA THR A 10 16.94 10.69 13.77
C THR A 10 18.07 10.40 14.77
N GLN A 11 18.31 11.31 15.70
CA GLN A 11 19.30 11.09 16.76
C GLN A 11 19.01 9.81 17.55
N ALA A 12 17.74 9.54 17.88
CA ALA A 12 17.33 8.32 18.57
C ALA A 12 17.64 7.05 17.75
N GLN A 13 17.37 7.06 16.44
CA GLN A 13 17.71 5.94 15.54
C GLN A 13 19.22 5.74 15.43
N ARG A 14 19.99 6.83 15.34
CA ARG A 14 21.46 6.77 15.30
C ARG A 14 22.03 6.18 16.59
N GLU A 15 21.42 6.49 17.73
CA GLU A 15 21.84 5.95 19.02
C GLU A 15 21.67 4.43 19.11
N GLN A 16 20.63 3.87 18.48
CA GLN A 16 20.42 2.42 18.43
C GLN A 16 21.56 1.65 17.74
N PHE A 17 22.25 2.27 16.78
CA PHE A 17 23.40 1.65 16.10
C PHE A 17 24.76 1.99 16.73
N THR A 18 24.82 3.02 17.55
CA THR A 18 26.09 3.57 18.04
C THR A 18 26.35 3.30 19.51
N ARG A 19 25.30 3.19 20.34
CA ARG A 19 25.39 2.80 21.75
C ARG A 19 25.47 1.28 21.87
N PHE A 20 25.87 0.81 23.05
CA PHE A 20 25.64 -0.58 23.42
C PHE A 20 24.13 -0.85 23.39
N PRO A 21 23.68 -1.91 22.70
CA PRO A 21 22.28 -2.29 22.77
C PRO A 21 21.96 -2.74 24.20
N LEU A 22 20.68 -2.68 24.58
CA LEU A 22 20.21 -3.33 25.79
C LEU A 22 20.56 -4.82 25.70
N LEU A 23 21.25 -5.36 26.70
CA LEU A 23 21.73 -6.73 26.66
C LEU A 23 20.73 -7.66 27.34
N ASP A 24 20.41 -8.75 26.67
CA ASP A 24 19.68 -9.88 27.23
C ASP A 24 20.61 -11.11 27.30
N GLU A 25 20.17 -12.16 27.99
CA GLU A 25 20.93 -13.41 28.14
C GLU A 25 21.30 -14.02 26.77
N ARG A 26 20.46 -13.82 25.75
CA ARG A 26 20.70 -14.30 24.39
C ARG A 26 21.86 -13.56 23.73
N MET A 27 21.94 -12.24 23.86
CA MET A 27 23.05 -11.43 23.36
C MET A 27 24.35 -11.74 24.09
N LEU A 28 24.31 -11.91 25.41
CA LEU A 28 25.46 -12.33 26.20
C LEU A 28 25.99 -13.70 25.73
N SER A 29 25.11 -14.69 25.61
CA SER A 29 25.48 -16.02 25.14
C SER A 29 26.02 -16.03 23.71
N ARG A 30 25.50 -15.17 22.83
CA ARG A 30 25.87 -15.12 21.42
C ARG A 30 27.19 -14.41 21.14
N TYR A 31 27.46 -13.30 21.84
CA TYR A 31 28.58 -12.41 21.50
C TYR A 31 29.64 -12.29 22.58
N TYR A 32 29.31 -12.63 23.83
CA TYR A 32 30.17 -12.43 25.00
C TYR A 32 30.63 -13.73 25.66
N LEU A 33 30.33 -14.87 25.06
CA LEU A 33 30.88 -16.16 25.44
C LEU A 33 32.25 -16.37 24.79
N LEU A 34 33.27 -16.64 25.60
CA LEU A 34 34.63 -16.93 25.17
C LEU A 34 34.78 -18.43 24.90
N ASN A 35 35.21 -18.79 23.70
CA ASN A 35 35.57 -20.18 23.39
C ASN A 35 37.00 -20.50 23.87
N GLU A 36 37.44 -21.74 23.72
CA GLU A 36 38.78 -22.18 24.14
C GLU A 36 39.92 -21.41 23.45
N GLU A 37 39.74 -21.02 22.18
CA GLU A 37 40.73 -20.22 21.46
C GLU A 37 40.82 -18.80 22.04
N ASP A 38 39.68 -18.19 22.35
CA ASP A 38 39.59 -16.88 22.98
C ASP A 38 40.26 -16.88 24.35
N LEU A 39 39.96 -17.90 25.16
CA LEU A 39 40.56 -18.06 26.48
C LEU A 39 42.08 -18.19 26.39
N ARG A 40 42.62 -18.90 25.38
CA ARG A 40 44.07 -18.96 25.15
C ARG A 40 44.66 -17.60 24.79
N LEU A 41 44.01 -16.85 23.89
CA LEU A 41 44.44 -15.51 23.52
C LEU A 41 44.44 -14.54 24.71
N VAL A 42 43.37 -14.57 25.51
CA VAL A 42 43.21 -13.72 26.69
C VAL A 42 44.21 -14.10 27.79
N ARG A 43 44.38 -15.39 28.10
CA ARG A 43 45.30 -15.87 29.15
C ARG A 43 46.77 -15.57 28.84
N GLY A 44 47.12 -15.34 27.57
CA GLY A 44 48.45 -14.88 27.17
C GLY A 44 48.79 -13.45 27.61
N ARG A 45 47.85 -12.69 28.17
CA ARG A 45 48.08 -11.31 28.65
C ARG A 45 48.53 -11.28 30.11
N ARG A 46 49.49 -10.41 30.42
CA ARG A 46 50.00 -10.20 31.78
C ARG A 46 49.06 -9.28 32.56
N ARG A 47 48.77 -9.63 33.82
CA ARG A 47 47.88 -8.92 34.77
C ARG A 47 46.40 -9.06 34.43
N ASP A 48 45.56 -9.15 35.45
CA ASP A 48 44.15 -9.49 35.30
C ASP A 48 43.34 -8.40 34.61
N PHE A 49 43.66 -7.12 34.85
CA PHE A 49 43.03 -6.00 34.13
C PHE A 49 43.30 -6.01 32.63
N ASN A 50 44.47 -6.48 32.18
CA ASN A 50 44.77 -6.61 30.75
C ASN A 50 44.07 -7.82 30.14
N LYS A 51 43.92 -8.92 30.89
CA LYS A 51 43.12 -10.08 30.44
C LYS A 51 41.66 -9.67 30.25
N LEU A 52 41.06 -9.05 31.26
CA LEU A 52 39.67 -8.59 31.20
C LEU A 52 39.48 -7.55 30.09
N GLY A 53 40.39 -6.57 29.98
CA GLY A 53 40.31 -5.56 28.94
C GLY A 53 40.51 -6.06 27.52
N TYR A 54 41.40 -7.05 27.32
CA TYR A 54 41.57 -7.72 26.04
C TYR A 54 40.34 -8.55 25.66
N ALA A 55 39.73 -9.26 26.62
CA ALA A 55 38.48 -9.98 26.41
C ALA A 55 37.32 -9.05 26.05
N VAL A 56 37.18 -7.91 26.74
CA VAL A 56 36.18 -6.89 26.40
C VAL A 56 36.39 -6.39 24.97
N GLN A 57 37.62 -6.05 24.57
CA GLN A 57 37.85 -5.60 23.19
C GLN A 57 37.53 -6.69 22.16
N LEU A 58 37.86 -7.94 22.46
CA LEU A 58 37.57 -9.10 21.60
C LEU A 58 36.06 -9.24 21.38
N THR A 59 35.27 -9.26 22.45
CA THR A 59 33.81 -9.45 22.34
C THR A 59 33.11 -8.22 21.78
N VAL A 60 33.57 -7.01 22.12
CA VAL A 60 33.07 -5.76 21.53
C VAL A 60 33.36 -5.70 20.04
N LEU A 61 34.55 -6.13 19.59
CA LEU A 61 34.88 -6.19 18.18
C LEU A 61 33.97 -7.19 17.43
N ARG A 62 33.68 -8.36 18.03
CA ARG A 62 32.74 -9.33 17.45
C ARG A 62 31.31 -8.81 17.39
N HIS A 63 30.85 -8.20 18.48
CA HIS A 63 29.49 -7.71 18.59
C HIS A 63 29.26 -6.46 17.74
N LEU A 64 30.05 -5.41 17.94
CA LEU A 64 29.83 -4.09 17.36
C LEU A 64 30.66 -3.84 16.08
N GLY A 65 31.64 -4.69 15.77
CA GLY A 65 32.49 -4.53 14.59
C GLY A 65 33.47 -3.34 14.66
N ARG A 66 33.61 -2.70 15.82
CA ARG A 66 34.46 -1.51 16.05
C ARG A 66 35.19 -1.58 17.38
N ALA A 67 36.21 -0.74 17.55
CA ALA A 67 36.80 -0.46 18.84
C ALA A 67 35.81 0.28 19.77
N LEU A 68 36.02 0.15 21.08
CA LEU A 68 35.47 1.08 22.07
C LEU A 68 35.86 2.52 21.73
N ARG A 69 35.02 3.49 22.04
CA ARG A 69 35.35 4.92 21.91
C ARG A 69 36.14 5.38 23.15
N PRO A 70 36.93 6.46 23.04
CA PRO A 70 37.50 7.09 24.23
C PRO A 70 36.40 7.42 25.24
N GLY A 71 36.59 7.00 26.50
CA GLY A 71 35.61 7.20 27.58
C GLY A 71 34.35 6.31 27.50
N GLU A 72 34.21 5.44 26.50
CA GLU A 72 33.09 4.50 26.42
C GLU A 72 33.36 3.28 27.30
N THR A 73 32.51 3.07 28.30
CA THR A 73 32.55 1.91 29.19
C THR A 73 31.57 0.83 28.70
N PRO A 74 31.97 -0.44 28.69
CA PRO A 74 31.04 -1.55 28.46
C PRO A 74 30.01 -1.63 29.61
N PRO A 75 28.80 -2.15 29.35
CA PRO A 75 27.81 -2.41 30.40
C PRO A 75 28.33 -3.35 31.49
N GLU A 76 27.80 -3.20 32.72
CA GLU A 76 28.23 -3.99 33.88
C GLU A 76 28.00 -5.49 33.69
N GLU A 77 26.93 -5.86 32.98
CA GLU A 77 26.58 -7.25 32.67
C GLU A 77 27.63 -7.91 31.79
N VAL A 78 28.23 -7.15 30.85
CA VAL A 78 29.35 -7.63 30.03
C VAL A 78 30.59 -7.86 30.88
N LEU A 79 30.90 -6.89 31.76
CA LEU A 79 32.08 -6.98 32.62
C LEU A 79 31.95 -8.16 33.59
N ALA A 80 30.79 -8.32 34.24
CA ALA A 80 30.51 -9.43 35.14
C ALA A 80 30.63 -10.78 34.43
N SER A 81 29.99 -10.93 33.26
CA SER A 81 30.01 -12.17 32.49
C SER A 81 31.42 -12.56 32.04
N LEU A 82 32.23 -11.60 31.58
CA LEU A 82 33.61 -11.87 31.17
C LEU A 82 34.54 -12.11 32.34
N ALA A 83 34.36 -11.38 33.45
CA ALA A 83 35.14 -11.55 34.66
C ALA A 83 34.93 -12.95 35.28
N GLU A 84 33.68 -13.44 35.28
CA GLU A 84 33.33 -14.79 35.71
C GLU A 84 34.02 -15.85 34.85
N GLN A 85 33.94 -15.74 33.52
CA GLN A 85 34.60 -16.67 32.59
C GLN A 85 36.13 -16.71 32.75
N LEU A 86 36.73 -15.57 33.10
CA LEU A 86 38.18 -15.45 33.29
C LEU A 86 38.64 -15.71 34.72
N ARG A 87 37.72 -15.83 35.69
CA ARG A 87 37.97 -15.93 37.14
C ARG A 87 38.82 -14.77 37.67
N VAL A 88 38.42 -13.55 37.33
CA VAL A 88 39.05 -12.29 37.77
C VAL A 88 38.02 -11.37 38.42
N ASP A 89 38.47 -10.36 39.16
CA ASP A 89 37.58 -9.34 39.72
C ASP A 89 37.15 -8.34 38.63
N PRO A 90 35.83 -8.12 38.38
CA PRO A 90 35.37 -7.13 37.41
C PRO A 90 35.87 -5.70 37.71
N ALA A 91 36.12 -5.36 38.99
CA ALA A 91 36.62 -4.04 39.38
C ALA A 91 38.02 -3.75 38.83
N CYS A 92 38.80 -4.78 38.47
CA CYS A 92 40.12 -4.59 37.88
C CYS A 92 40.06 -3.90 36.50
N TYR A 93 38.91 -3.90 35.81
CA TYR A 93 38.74 -3.18 34.55
C TYR A 93 39.01 -1.67 34.67
N ALA A 94 38.80 -1.06 35.85
CA ALA A 94 39.11 0.35 36.08
C ALA A 94 40.60 0.70 35.87
N GLN A 95 41.49 -0.31 35.99
CA GLN A 95 42.93 -0.16 35.76
C GLN A 95 43.33 -0.45 34.31
N TYR A 96 42.40 -0.93 33.48
CA TYR A 96 42.66 -1.25 32.10
C TYR A 96 42.81 0.02 31.26
N ALA A 97 43.81 0.04 30.38
CA ALA A 97 44.01 1.09 29.38
C ALA A 97 44.14 2.52 29.93
N VAL A 98 44.65 2.70 31.16
CA VAL A 98 45.05 4.02 31.70
C VAL A 98 46.08 4.71 30.78
N ARG A 99 46.84 3.94 30.00
CA ARG A 99 47.67 4.40 28.88
C ARG A 99 47.01 4.01 27.56
N GLU A 100 46.69 5.00 26.71
CA GLU A 100 46.09 4.77 25.38
C GLU A 100 46.86 3.78 24.47
N PRO A 101 48.22 3.75 24.45
CA PRO A 101 48.97 2.81 23.59
C PRO A 101 48.60 1.34 23.77
N THR A 102 48.40 0.88 25.01
CA THR A 102 48.04 -0.53 25.29
C THR A 102 46.68 -0.90 24.71
N ARG A 103 45.73 0.04 24.68
CA ARG A 103 44.41 -0.15 24.10
C ARG A 103 44.47 -0.32 22.58
N PHE A 104 45.30 0.48 21.91
CA PHE A 104 45.50 0.42 20.46
C PHE A 104 46.28 -0.82 20.05
N GLU A 105 47.32 -1.21 20.80
CA GLU A 105 48.09 -2.44 20.56
C GLU A 105 47.21 -3.68 20.66
N HIS A 106 46.40 -3.80 21.73
CA HIS A 106 45.46 -4.90 21.89
C HIS A 106 44.43 -4.95 20.75
N PHE A 107 43.91 -3.80 20.35
CA PHE A 107 42.92 -3.74 19.26
C PHE A 107 43.54 -4.14 17.93
N SER A 108 44.75 -3.67 17.64
CA SER A 108 45.50 -4.02 16.42
C SER A 108 45.80 -5.52 16.34
N ASP A 109 46.29 -6.10 17.45
CA ASP A 109 46.54 -7.55 17.55
C ASP A 109 45.25 -8.36 17.37
N LEU A 110 44.12 -7.91 17.93
CA LEU A 110 42.82 -8.54 17.72
C LEU A 110 42.35 -8.48 16.27
N CYS A 111 42.50 -7.33 15.61
CA CYS A 111 42.15 -7.19 14.20
C CYS A 111 42.95 -8.16 13.33
N GLN A 112 44.26 -8.27 13.56
CA GLN A 112 45.13 -9.18 12.82
C GLN A 112 44.74 -10.65 13.05
N ARG A 113 44.52 -11.07 14.30
CA ARG A 113 44.20 -12.46 14.65
C ARG A 113 42.82 -12.90 14.17
N LEU A 114 41.83 -12.02 14.29
CA LEU A 114 40.46 -12.31 13.89
C LEU A 114 40.20 -12.05 12.40
N GLY A 115 41.17 -11.50 11.68
CA GLY A 115 41.09 -11.21 10.24
C GLY A 115 40.15 -10.03 9.93
N TYR A 116 40.11 -9.03 10.80
CA TYR A 116 39.37 -7.80 10.51
C TYR A 116 40.19 -6.87 9.63
N VAL A 117 39.52 -6.26 8.66
CA VAL A 117 40.13 -5.33 7.70
C VAL A 117 39.48 -3.97 7.78
N GLU A 118 40.25 -2.91 7.53
CA GLU A 118 39.70 -1.58 7.38
C GLU A 118 38.89 -1.47 6.08
N LEU A 119 37.89 -0.58 6.07
CA LEU A 119 37.10 -0.29 4.87
C LEU A 119 37.95 0.47 3.84
N SER A 120 38.64 -0.29 2.99
CA SER A 120 39.39 0.24 1.85
C SER A 120 38.47 0.86 0.79
N ARG A 121 39.05 1.62 -0.16
CA ARG A 121 38.27 2.18 -1.28
C ARG A 121 37.60 1.09 -2.11
N HIS A 122 38.28 -0.03 -2.34
CA HIS A 122 37.75 -1.17 -3.09
C HIS A 122 36.57 -1.82 -2.36
N LEU A 123 36.73 -2.13 -1.07
CA LEU A 123 35.64 -2.68 -0.25
C LEU A 123 34.47 -1.69 -0.13
N ASN A 124 34.73 -0.39 -0.10
CA ASN A 124 33.68 0.63 -0.11
C ASN A 124 32.81 0.52 -1.37
N HIS A 125 33.41 0.28 -2.54
CA HIS A 125 32.67 0.06 -3.78
C HIS A 125 31.87 -1.24 -3.74
N GLU A 126 32.49 -2.36 -3.35
CA GLU A 126 31.78 -3.64 -3.25
C GLU A 126 30.57 -3.60 -2.30
N VAL A 127 30.71 -2.94 -1.15
CA VAL A 127 29.64 -2.78 -0.17
C VAL A 127 28.53 -1.88 -0.72
N ARG A 128 28.86 -0.83 -1.48
CA ARG A 128 27.83 -0.02 -2.17
C ARG A 128 27.07 -0.84 -3.19
N ASP A 129 27.77 -1.57 -4.04
CA ASP A 129 27.17 -2.35 -5.12
C ASP A 129 26.26 -3.45 -4.55
N TRP A 130 26.67 -4.05 -3.43
CA TRP A 130 25.83 -4.97 -2.66
C TRP A 130 24.58 -4.29 -2.07
N LEU A 131 24.68 -3.06 -1.60
CA LEU A 131 23.57 -2.35 -0.93
C LEU A 131 22.52 -1.80 -1.91
N ILE A 132 22.89 -1.50 -3.16
CA ILE A 132 21.97 -0.97 -4.19
C ILE A 132 20.73 -1.84 -4.41
N PRO A 133 20.82 -3.16 -4.68
CA PRO A 133 19.63 -3.98 -4.89
C PRO A 133 18.73 -4.04 -3.65
N LEU A 134 19.30 -4.02 -2.43
CA LEU A 134 18.52 -3.92 -1.20
C LEU A 134 17.75 -2.60 -1.13
N ALA A 135 18.40 -1.49 -1.50
CA ALA A 135 17.77 -0.17 -1.54
C ALA A 135 16.66 -0.06 -2.61
N VAL A 136 16.75 -0.81 -3.72
CA VAL A 136 15.65 -0.89 -4.70
C VAL A 136 14.40 -1.48 -4.05
N VAL A 137 14.55 -2.56 -3.28
CA VAL A 137 13.46 -3.28 -2.61
C VAL A 137 12.92 -2.55 -1.37
N THR A 138 13.82 -1.97 -0.57
CA THR A 138 13.50 -1.35 0.72
C THR A 138 13.99 0.09 0.74
N ASP A 139 13.07 1.05 0.87
CA ASP A 139 13.41 2.47 0.99
C ASP A 139 13.76 2.95 2.42
N PRO A 140 13.14 2.44 3.51
CA PRO A 140 13.42 2.91 4.87
C PRO A 140 14.92 2.88 5.25
N PRO A 141 15.53 4.03 5.58
CA PRO A 141 16.96 4.12 5.87
C PRO A 141 17.45 3.26 7.03
N PHE A 142 16.60 3.06 8.04
CA PHE A 142 16.93 2.27 9.22
C PHE A 142 17.19 0.80 8.85
N GLY A 143 16.35 0.21 7.99
CA GLY A 143 16.51 -1.17 7.53
C GLY A 143 17.80 -1.36 6.73
N LEU A 144 18.11 -0.40 5.85
CA LEU A 144 19.36 -0.41 5.07
C LEU A 144 20.60 -0.25 5.95
N MET A 145 20.54 0.60 6.99
CA MET A 145 21.63 0.75 7.96
C MET A 145 21.87 -0.53 8.74
N SER A 146 20.80 -1.20 9.20
CA SER A 146 20.91 -2.48 9.90
C SER A 146 21.56 -3.54 9.01
N ALA A 147 21.08 -3.70 7.78
CA ALA A 147 21.65 -4.65 6.82
C ALA A 147 23.12 -4.35 6.51
N LEU A 148 23.48 -3.07 6.35
CA LEU A 148 24.86 -2.65 6.15
C LEU A 148 25.76 -3.03 7.34
N MET A 149 25.33 -2.76 8.57
CA MET A 149 26.07 -3.13 9.78
C MET A 149 26.27 -4.65 9.89
N ASP A 150 25.24 -5.44 9.59
CA ASP A 150 25.31 -6.90 9.58
C ASP A 150 26.29 -7.41 8.53
N GLU A 151 26.28 -6.82 7.33
CA GLU A 151 27.16 -7.22 6.24
C GLU A 151 28.63 -6.88 6.52
N LEU A 152 28.91 -5.71 7.11
CA LEU A 152 30.26 -5.35 7.54
C LEU A 152 30.78 -6.35 8.58
N ARG A 153 29.95 -6.72 9.58
CA ARG A 153 30.30 -7.74 10.57
C ARG A 153 30.55 -9.11 9.92
N ARG A 154 29.67 -9.53 9.00
CA ARG A 154 29.79 -10.80 8.28
C ARG A 154 31.09 -10.89 7.47
N ARG A 155 31.50 -9.81 6.82
CA ARG A 155 32.75 -9.71 6.06
C ARG A 155 33.98 -9.39 6.91
N ARG A 156 33.83 -9.23 8.23
CA ARG A 156 34.87 -8.78 9.18
C ARG A 156 35.50 -7.45 8.76
N ILE A 157 34.70 -6.55 8.21
CA ILE A 157 35.13 -5.19 7.90
C ILE A 157 34.89 -4.34 9.15
N LEU A 158 35.92 -3.60 9.57
CA LEU A 158 35.81 -2.66 10.68
C LEU A 158 34.75 -1.61 10.36
N VAL A 159 33.80 -1.47 11.29
CA VAL A 159 32.71 -0.50 11.16
C VAL A 159 33.32 0.91 11.17
N PRO A 160 33.21 1.67 10.06
CA PRO A 160 33.80 2.99 9.97
C PRO A 160 33.01 3.99 10.83
N ARG A 161 33.44 5.25 10.80
CA ARG A 161 32.68 6.35 11.40
C ARG A 161 31.25 6.35 10.85
N PHE A 162 30.28 6.67 11.70
CA PHE A 162 28.86 6.61 11.35
C PHE A 162 28.51 7.47 10.13
N THR A 163 29.17 8.61 9.94
CA THR A 163 28.99 9.47 8.76
C THR A 163 29.38 8.79 7.43
N VAL A 164 30.31 7.83 7.47
CA VAL A 164 30.67 7.01 6.29
C VAL A 164 29.55 6.03 5.98
N LEU A 165 28.95 5.41 7.01
CA LEU A 165 27.80 4.51 6.85
C LEU A 165 26.59 5.26 6.28
N GLU A 166 26.28 6.44 6.81
CA GLU A 166 25.17 7.26 6.31
C GLU A 166 25.38 7.65 4.85
N ARG A 167 26.62 7.99 4.46
CA ARG A 167 26.97 8.26 3.06
C ARG A 167 26.83 7.03 2.16
N LEU A 168 27.15 5.84 2.65
CA LEU A 168 26.96 4.58 1.91
C LEU A 168 25.48 4.33 1.66
N VAL A 169 24.64 4.39 2.71
CA VAL A 169 23.19 4.20 2.59
C VAL A 169 22.56 5.27 1.70
N HIS A 170 22.92 6.54 1.90
CA HIS A 170 22.43 7.63 1.06
C HIS A 170 22.80 7.43 -0.43
N SER A 171 24.05 7.05 -0.71
CA SER A 171 24.49 6.78 -2.08
C SER A 171 23.75 5.59 -2.70
N ALA A 172 23.50 4.52 -1.93
CA ALA A 172 22.77 3.37 -2.43
C ALA A 172 21.31 3.71 -2.73
N ARG A 173 20.65 4.50 -1.86
CA ARG A 173 19.29 5.02 -2.09
C ARG A 173 19.21 5.89 -3.35
N LEU A 174 20.13 6.85 -3.51
CA LEU A 174 20.19 7.67 -4.71
C LEU A 174 20.34 6.83 -5.99
N ARG A 175 21.18 5.79 -5.96
CA ARG A 175 21.34 4.85 -7.08
C ARG A 175 20.09 4.01 -7.33
N ALA A 176 19.42 3.57 -6.26
CA ALA A 176 18.15 2.84 -6.37
C ALA A 176 17.04 3.71 -6.97
N ASP A 177 16.97 4.99 -6.58
CA ASP A 177 16.02 5.95 -7.16
C ASP A 177 16.32 6.17 -8.65
N GLN A 178 17.58 6.40 -9.02
CA GLN A 178 18.00 6.51 -10.42
C GLN A 178 17.63 5.26 -11.24
N HIS A 179 17.82 4.07 -10.67
CA HIS A 179 17.42 2.82 -11.29
C HIS A 179 15.90 2.75 -11.51
N ALA A 180 15.12 3.12 -10.48
CA ALA A 180 13.67 3.15 -10.58
C ALA A 180 13.17 4.17 -11.61
N TYR A 181 13.77 5.35 -11.67
CA TYR A 181 13.45 6.35 -12.69
C TYR A 181 13.76 5.85 -14.09
N GLY A 182 14.90 5.17 -14.27
CA GLY A 182 15.26 4.53 -15.54
C GLY A 182 14.21 3.51 -16.00
N LEU A 183 13.74 2.66 -15.09
CA LEU A 183 12.70 1.66 -15.40
C LEU A 183 11.34 2.30 -15.72
N LEU A 184 10.93 3.32 -14.97
CA LEU A 184 9.67 4.05 -15.20
C LEU A 184 9.68 4.84 -16.51
N ASN A 185 10.86 5.31 -16.93
CA ASN A 185 11.03 6.04 -18.18
C ASN A 185 11.25 5.13 -19.39
N LEU A 186 11.56 3.84 -19.21
CA LEU A 186 11.81 2.89 -20.30
C LEU A 186 10.67 2.82 -21.35
N PRO A 187 9.38 2.90 -20.97
CA PRO A 187 8.28 2.94 -21.94
C PRO A 187 8.16 4.25 -22.72
N LEU A 188 8.84 5.33 -22.30
CA LEU A 188 8.73 6.68 -22.89
C LEU A 188 9.57 6.82 -24.17
N LYS A 189 9.24 6.02 -25.20
CA LYS A 189 9.88 6.09 -26.52
C LYS A 189 9.25 7.16 -27.40
N GLY A 190 10.01 7.74 -28.34
CA GLY A 190 9.52 8.78 -29.24
C GLY A 190 9.00 10.00 -28.47
N ASP A 191 7.84 10.52 -28.87
CA ASP A 191 7.28 11.77 -28.31
C ASP A 191 6.66 11.62 -26.92
N PHE A 192 6.64 10.41 -26.34
CA PHE A 192 6.00 10.19 -25.03
C PHE A 192 6.65 10.99 -23.91
N ALA A 193 7.96 11.19 -23.93
CA ALA A 193 8.65 12.01 -22.94
C ALA A 193 8.13 13.46 -22.94
N VAL A 194 7.90 14.02 -24.13
CA VAL A 194 7.34 15.38 -24.31
C VAL A 194 5.87 15.41 -23.89
N LYS A 195 5.09 14.40 -24.26
CA LYS A 195 3.67 14.29 -23.86
C LYS A 195 3.49 14.20 -22.34
N VAL A 196 4.39 13.48 -21.64
CA VAL A 196 4.37 13.38 -20.18
C VAL A 196 4.73 14.73 -19.56
N ASP A 197 5.77 15.41 -20.04
CA ASP A 197 6.12 16.75 -19.55
C ASP A 197 4.98 17.76 -19.80
N ALA A 198 4.30 17.65 -20.94
CA ALA A 198 3.17 18.50 -21.31
C ALA A 198 1.95 18.36 -20.38
N LEU A 199 1.90 17.33 -19.54
CA LEU A 199 0.85 17.20 -18.51
C LEU A 199 0.88 18.33 -17.48
N LEU A 200 2.05 18.92 -17.25
CA LEU A 200 2.26 19.94 -16.23
C LEU A 200 1.83 21.34 -16.70
N SER A 201 1.64 21.52 -18.00
CA SER A 201 1.22 22.79 -18.60
C SER A 201 -0.26 22.76 -19.01
N PRO A 202 -0.96 23.91 -18.99
CA PRO A 202 -2.25 24.04 -19.64
C PRO A 202 -2.13 23.80 -21.15
N GLN A 203 -3.20 23.30 -21.78
CA GLN A 203 -3.23 22.94 -23.20
C GLN A 203 -4.30 23.77 -23.92
N GLY A 204 -3.92 24.48 -24.98
CA GLY A 204 -4.83 25.37 -25.71
C GLY A 204 -5.40 26.47 -24.80
N ASP A 205 -6.72 26.65 -24.83
CA ASP A 205 -7.45 27.65 -24.03
C ASP A 205 -7.80 27.16 -22.60
N GLU A 206 -7.36 25.97 -22.19
CA GLU A 206 -7.63 25.47 -20.84
C GLU A 206 -6.84 26.27 -19.79
N SER A 207 -7.48 26.61 -18.67
CA SER A 207 -6.86 27.37 -17.58
C SER A 207 -6.07 26.52 -16.58
N ILE A 208 -6.19 25.20 -16.66
CA ILE A 208 -5.52 24.25 -15.76
C ILE A 208 -4.71 23.24 -16.55
N SER A 209 -3.66 22.70 -15.94
CA SER A 209 -2.86 21.64 -16.55
C SER A 209 -3.63 20.32 -16.61
N ARG A 210 -3.25 19.43 -17.54
CA ARG A 210 -3.84 18.07 -17.62
C ARG A 210 -3.61 17.28 -16.33
N PHE A 211 -2.47 17.48 -15.67
CA PHE A 211 -2.18 16.93 -14.35
C PHE A 211 -3.22 17.38 -13.30
N ALA A 212 -3.49 18.69 -13.21
CA ALA A 212 -4.48 19.23 -12.28
C ALA A 212 -5.91 18.77 -12.60
N TRP A 213 -6.26 18.66 -13.88
CA TRP A 213 -7.55 18.12 -14.31
C TRP A 213 -7.75 16.66 -13.89
N LEU A 214 -6.73 15.81 -14.03
CA LEU A 214 -6.77 14.40 -13.63
C LEU A 214 -7.02 14.23 -12.12
N GLY A 215 -6.37 15.05 -11.29
CA GLY A 215 -6.48 15.00 -9.83
C GLY A 215 -7.76 15.62 -9.25
N ARG A 216 -8.59 16.29 -10.07
CA ARG A 216 -9.75 17.04 -9.56
C ARG A 216 -10.85 16.08 -9.06
N PRO A 217 -11.41 16.24 -7.85
CA PRO A 217 -12.44 15.35 -7.35
C PRO A 217 -13.70 15.40 -8.22
N ILE A 218 -14.40 14.28 -8.32
CA ILE A 218 -15.65 14.15 -9.08
C ILE A 218 -16.83 14.13 -8.10
N GLY A 219 -17.92 14.83 -8.48
CA GLY A 219 -19.09 14.99 -7.62
C GLY A 219 -19.96 13.73 -7.51
N ALA A 220 -21.15 13.90 -6.91
CA ALA A 220 -22.09 12.82 -6.59
C ALA A 220 -22.48 11.89 -7.76
N PRO A 221 -22.90 10.64 -7.52
CA PRO A 221 -23.17 9.66 -8.57
C PRO A 221 -24.20 10.11 -9.61
N LYS A 222 -23.73 10.37 -10.84
CA LYS A 222 -24.53 10.80 -11.99
C LYS A 222 -23.91 10.26 -13.28
N ALA A 223 -24.74 9.96 -14.29
CA ALA A 223 -24.29 9.51 -15.61
C ALA A 223 -23.19 10.41 -16.22
N LYS A 224 -23.34 11.74 -16.12
CA LYS A 224 -22.34 12.71 -16.59
C LYS A 224 -20.97 12.58 -15.89
N HIS A 225 -20.94 12.14 -14.64
CA HIS A 225 -19.71 11.95 -13.88
C HIS A 225 -19.04 10.61 -14.21
N VAL A 226 -19.83 9.58 -14.57
CA VAL A 226 -19.29 8.34 -15.14
C VAL A 226 -18.62 8.62 -16.49
N LEU A 227 -19.25 9.42 -17.36
CA LEU A 227 -18.63 9.88 -18.61
C LEU A 227 -17.32 10.64 -18.35
N ALA A 228 -17.31 11.59 -17.40
CA ALA A 228 -16.09 12.32 -17.05
C ALA A 228 -14.96 11.40 -16.54
N LEU A 229 -15.28 10.35 -15.77
CA LEU A 229 -14.32 9.34 -15.35
C LEU A 229 -13.79 8.53 -16.54
N LEU A 230 -14.67 8.14 -17.46
CA LEU A 230 -14.30 7.42 -18.69
C LEU A 230 -13.40 8.28 -19.60
N ASP A 231 -13.63 9.59 -19.68
CA ASP A 231 -12.79 10.52 -20.43
C ASP A 231 -11.39 10.62 -19.83
N ARG A 232 -11.29 10.67 -18.49
CA ARG A 232 -9.99 10.63 -17.79
C ARG A 232 -9.27 9.32 -18.02
N LEU A 233 -9.98 8.20 -17.87
CA LEU A 233 -9.40 6.87 -18.11
C LEU A 233 -8.94 6.73 -19.56
N ALA A 234 -9.70 7.27 -20.51
CA ALA A 234 -9.33 7.30 -21.92
C ALA A 234 -8.06 8.12 -22.18
N PHE A 235 -7.96 9.29 -21.55
CA PHE A 235 -6.78 10.13 -21.64
C PHE A 235 -5.54 9.45 -21.03
N VAL A 236 -5.65 8.88 -19.83
CA VAL A 236 -4.55 8.13 -19.20
C VAL A 236 -4.13 6.94 -20.06
N GLY A 237 -5.09 6.26 -20.69
CA GLY A 237 -4.82 5.17 -21.63
C GLY A 237 -4.08 5.56 -22.91
N THR A 238 -3.90 6.85 -23.20
CA THR A 238 -3.04 7.30 -24.31
C THR A 238 -1.54 7.20 -23.99
N PHE A 239 -1.18 7.00 -22.71
CA PHE A 239 0.17 6.79 -22.23
C PHE A 239 0.48 5.29 -22.09
N PRO A 240 1.76 4.88 -22.05
CA PRO A 240 2.15 3.47 -21.94
C PRO A 240 1.96 2.88 -20.52
N VAL A 241 0.77 3.07 -19.93
CA VAL A 241 0.39 2.61 -18.58
C VAL A 241 0.04 1.12 -18.51
N GLN A 242 0.04 0.40 -19.63
CA GLN A 242 -0.16 -1.06 -19.66
C GLN A 242 1.16 -1.84 -19.51
N SER A 243 2.29 -1.13 -19.39
CA SER A 243 3.59 -1.75 -19.18
C SER A 243 3.60 -2.52 -17.85
N ASN A 244 4.09 -3.76 -17.86
CA ASN A 244 4.27 -4.56 -16.64
C ASN A 244 5.47 -4.04 -15.82
N LEU A 245 5.38 -2.83 -15.26
CA LEU A 245 6.43 -2.29 -14.40
C LEU A 245 6.43 -2.93 -13.01
N ARG A 246 5.30 -3.50 -12.59
CA ARG A 246 5.16 -4.24 -11.32
C ARG A 246 6.06 -5.49 -11.25
N ALA A 247 6.43 -6.07 -12.39
CA ALA A 247 7.40 -7.17 -12.41
C ALA A 247 8.85 -6.72 -12.14
N PHE A 248 9.14 -5.42 -12.29
CA PHE A 248 10.51 -4.89 -12.21
C PHE A 248 10.72 -3.95 -11.03
N LEU A 249 9.65 -3.44 -10.41
CA LEU A 249 9.71 -2.52 -9.26
C LEU A 249 8.78 -2.98 -8.13
N PRO A 250 9.20 -2.82 -6.85
CA PRO A 250 8.32 -3.03 -5.72
C PRO A 250 7.11 -2.10 -5.74
N GLN A 251 5.95 -2.66 -5.40
CA GLN A 251 4.68 -1.92 -5.34
C GLN A 251 4.75 -0.68 -4.43
N SER A 252 5.36 -0.80 -3.25
CA SER A 252 5.50 0.29 -2.29
C SER A 252 6.24 1.51 -2.85
N ARG A 253 7.19 1.29 -3.76
CA ARG A 253 7.97 2.36 -4.39
C ARG A 253 7.14 3.10 -5.46
N LEU A 254 6.35 2.36 -6.23
CA LEU A 254 5.40 2.95 -7.20
C LEU A 254 4.34 3.79 -6.47
N GLU A 255 3.78 3.26 -5.39
CA GLU A 255 2.81 3.95 -4.54
C GLU A 255 3.40 5.22 -3.92
N HIS A 256 4.65 5.16 -3.43
CA HIS A 256 5.31 6.33 -2.87
C HIS A 256 5.48 7.45 -3.90
N LEU A 257 5.91 7.13 -5.12
CA LEU A 257 6.06 8.12 -6.20
C LEU A 257 4.71 8.68 -6.66
N ALA A 258 3.68 7.83 -6.80
CA ALA A 258 2.33 8.27 -7.14
C ALA A 258 1.75 9.19 -6.06
N GLU A 259 1.99 8.87 -4.79
CA GLU A 259 1.57 9.67 -3.65
C GLU A 259 2.34 11.00 -3.55
N GLU A 260 3.65 11.00 -3.81
CA GLU A 260 4.45 12.22 -3.95
C GLU A 260 3.86 13.13 -5.03
N ALA A 261 3.54 12.57 -6.21
CA ALA A 261 2.91 13.33 -7.29
C ALA A 261 1.60 13.96 -6.82
N ARG A 262 0.69 13.19 -6.20
CA ARG A 262 -0.63 13.67 -5.74
C ARG A 262 -0.55 14.86 -4.77
N ARG A 263 0.51 14.93 -3.96
CA ARG A 263 0.69 15.99 -2.96
C ARG A 263 1.26 17.28 -3.54
N LEU A 264 1.91 17.21 -4.70
CA LEU A 264 2.60 18.33 -5.30
C LEU A 264 1.75 19.03 -6.38
N SER A 265 2.02 20.33 -6.58
CA SER A 265 1.45 21.08 -7.70
C SER A 265 2.20 20.76 -9.00
N ALA A 266 1.60 21.09 -10.13
CA ALA A 266 2.25 20.95 -11.42
C ALA A 266 3.55 21.76 -11.52
N SER A 267 3.62 22.94 -10.88
CA SER A 267 4.84 23.77 -10.82
C SER A 267 5.96 23.08 -10.03
N HIS A 268 5.67 22.54 -8.84
CA HIS A 268 6.69 21.85 -8.04
C HIS A 268 7.21 20.59 -8.73
N LEU A 269 6.34 19.88 -9.45
CA LEU A 269 6.78 18.73 -10.28
C LEU A 269 7.62 19.19 -11.48
N ALA A 270 7.35 20.37 -12.05
CA ALA A 270 8.13 20.90 -13.17
C ALA A 270 9.59 21.19 -12.77
N ASP A 271 9.82 21.60 -11.52
CA ASP A 271 11.15 21.89 -10.96
C ASP A 271 12.03 20.64 -10.78
N PHE A 272 11.47 19.44 -10.87
CA PHE A 272 12.25 18.20 -10.81
C PHE A 272 13.14 18.03 -12.03
N GLU A 273 14.29 17.35 -11.83
CA GLU A 273 15.13 16.87 -12.92
C GLU A 273 14.29 16.02 -13.90
N PRO A 274 14.44 16.17 -15.23
CA PRO A 274 13.56 15.55 -16.23
C PRO A 274 13.34 14.04 -16.06
N GLY A 275 14.39 13.28 -15.74
CA GLY A 275 14.30 11.84 -15.48
C GLY A 275 13.41 11.53 -14.29
N ARG A 276 13.65 12.18 -13.15
CA ARG A 276 12.81 12.04 -11.95
C ARG A 276 11.36 12.49 -12.22
N ARG A 277 11.18 13.66 -12.83
CA ARG A 277 9.88 14.26 -13.13
C ARG A 277 8.98 13.31 -13.90
N ARG A 278 9.49 12.78 -15.01
CA ARG A 278 8.74 11.86 -15.88
C ARG A 278 8.46 10.53 -15.19
N ALA A 279 9.40 10.03 -14.38
CA ALA A 279 9.20 8.81 -13.62
C ALA A 279 8.09 8.96 -12.57
N THR A 280 8.11 10.06 -11.80
CA THR A 280 7.06 10.39 -10.83
C THR A 280 5.69 10.54 -11.52
N LEU A 281 5.63 11.22 -12.66
CA LEU A 281 4.41 11.35 -13.46
C LEU A 281 3.92 10.02 -14.02
N MET A 282 4.83 9.15 -14.49
CA MET A 282 4.46 7.82 -14.96
C MET A 282 3.90 6.98 -13.83
N ALA A 283 4.54 6.96 -12.65
CA ALA A 283 4.02 6.28 -11.48
C ALA A 283 2.60 6.74 -11.12
N TYR A 284 2.35 8.06 -11.18
CA TYR A 284 1.02 8.64 -11.00
C TYR A 284 0.01 8.20 -12.07
N LEU A 285 0.40 8.17 -13.34
CA LEU A 285 -0.48 7.70 -14.43
C LEU A 285 -0.82 6.20 -14.30
N PHE A 286 0.12 5.37 -13.88
CA PHE A 286 -0.14 3.95 -13.59
C PHE A 286 -1.17 3.81 -12.47
N ASP A 287 -0.96 4.49 -11.35
CA ASP A 287 -1.91 4.51 -10.23
C ASP A 287 -3.30 5.03 -10.65
N LEU A 288 -3.34 6.13 -11.43
CA LEU A 288 -4.59 6.66 -11.98
C LEU A 288 -5.31 5.66 -12.89
N SER A 289 -4.58 4.89 -13.69
CA SER A 289 -5.22 3.92 -14.59
C SER A 289 -6.02 2.87 -13.82
N GLU A 290 -5.54 2.48 -12.64
CA GLU A 290 -6.21 1.52 -11.76
C GLU A 290 -7.33 2.18 -10.95
N THR A 291 -7.01 3.29 -10.28
CA THR A 291 -7.98 3.99 -9.42
C THR A 291 -9.15 4.56 -10.23
N LEU A 292 -8.94 5.03 -11.46
CA LEU A 292 -10.02 5.46 -12.35
C LEU A 292 -10.87 4.28 -12.82
N THR A 293 -10.27 3.11 -13.07
CA THR A 293 -11.02 1.90 -13.43
C THR A 293 -11.96 1.51 -12.30
N ASP A 294 -11.46 1.46 -11.07
CA ASP A 294 -12.27 1.16 -9.88
C ASP A 294 -13.33 2.25 -9.62
N ALA A 295 -12.98 3.52 -9.79
CA ALA A 295 -13.92 4.64 -9.65
C ALA A 295 -15.06 4.59 -10.68
N VAL A 296 -14.79 4.20 -11.93
CA VAL A 296 -15.84 4.01 -12.95
C VAL A 296 -16.83 2.92 -12.50
N LEU A 297 -16.33 1.79 -11.98
CA LEU A 297 -17.15 0.68 -11.52
C LEU A 297 -17.98 1.06 -10.29
N ASP A 298 -17.37 1.63 -9.25
CA ASP A 298 -18.08 2.09 -8.06
C ASP A 298 -19.14 3.16 -8.41
N MET A 299 -18.82 4.10 -9.28
CA MET A 299 -19.77 5.12 -9.72
C MET A 299 -20.93 4.52 -10.52
N HIS A 300 -20.65 3.53 -11.38
CA HIS A 300 -21.68 2.78 -12.10
C HIS A 300 -22.64 2.07 -11.15
N ASP A 301 -22.09 1.34 -10.17
CA ASP A 301 -22.88 0.58 -9.19
C ASP A 301 -23.79 1.51 -8.38
N ARG A 302 -23.26 2.67 -7.94
CA ARG A 302 -24.06 3.67 -7.22
C ARG A 302 -25.19 4.25 -8.08
N VAL A 303 -24.96 4.47 -9.37
CA VAL A 303 -26.02 4.91 -10.29
C VAL A 303 -27.08 3.82 -10.45
N MET A 304 -26.68 2.55 -10.59
CA MET A 304 -27.60 1.43 -10.70
C MET A 304 -28.46 1.26 -9.44
N VAL A 305 -27.85 1.30 -8.26
CA VAL A 305 -28.56 1.22 -6.97
C VAL A 305 -29.56 2.37 -6.81
N ALA A 306 -29.18 3.58 -7.20
CA ALA A 306 -30.09 4.73 -7.15
C ALA A 306 -31.31 4.55 -8.07
N LEU A 307 -31.12 4.00 -9.27
CA LEU A 307 -32.20 3.72 -10.22
C LEU A 307 -33.17 2.65 -9.71
N VAL A 308 -32.65 1.57 -9.12
CA VAL A 308 -33.50 0.51 -8.54
C VAL A 308 -34.32 1.07 -7.37
N ARG A 309 -33.69 1.83 -6.47
CA ARG A 309 -34.40 2.48 -5.34
C ARG A 309 -35.44 3.49 -5.79
N GLU A 310 -35.17 4.23 -6.86
CA GLU A 310 -36.17 5.13 -7.48
C GLU A 310 -37.35 4.30 -8.01
N GLY A 311 -37.07 3.19 -8.71
CA GLY A 311 -38.10 2.27 -9.19
C GLY A 311 -38.96 1.65 -8.08
N GLU A 312 -38.35 1.19 -6.99
CA GLU A 312 -39.04 0.66 -5.81
C GLU A 312 -39.96 1.71 -5.17
N ARG A 313 -39.49 2.96 -5.06
CA ARG A 313 -40.30 4.07 -4.52
C ARG A 313 -41.49 4.38 -5.41
N GLU A 314 -41.30 4.41 -6.73
CA GLU A 314 -42.40 4.66 -7.68
C GLU A 314 -43.40 3.51 -7.70
N ALA A 315 -42.95 2.25 -7.62
CA ALA A 315 -43.82 1.09 -7.46
C ALA A 315 -44.62 1.16 -6.15
N ALA A 316 -43.97 1.49 -5.03
CA ALA A 316 -44.63 1.65 -3.73
C ALA A 316 -45.65 2.79 -3.75
N LYS A 317 -45.36 3.93 -4.40
CA LYS A 317 -46.31 5.03 -4.59
C LYS A 317 -47.50 4.59 -5.46
N ALA A 318 -47.25 3.90 -6.56
CA ALA A 318 -48.30 3.39 -7.43
C ALA A 318 -49.22 2.40 -6.68
N PHE A 319 -48.64 1.51 -5.87
CA PHE A 319 -49.39 0.64 -4.98
C PHE A 319 -50.17 1.43 -3.93
N GLY A 320 -49.58 2.43 -3.28
CA GLY A 320 -50.30 3.26 -2.30
C GLY A 320 -51.51 3.98 -2.90
N GLN A 321 -51.43 4.43 -4.15
CA GLN A 321 -52.52 5.15 -4.83
C GLN A 321 -53.62 4.25 -5.39
N LYS A 322 -53.26 3.07 -5.93
CA LYS A 322 -54.19 2.20 -6.69
C LYS A 322 -54.32 0.78 -6.17
N GLY A 323 -53.47 0.38 -5.23
CA GLY A 323 -53.39 -0.95 -4.65
C GLY A 323 -54.52 -1.30 -3.70
N PRO A 324 -54.91 -0.44 -2.72
CA PRO A 324 -55.99 -0.79 -1.79
C PRO A 324 -57.32 -1.15 -2.47
N PRO A 325 -57.82 -0.37 -3.47
CA PRO A 325 -59.03 -0.75 -4.21
C PRO A 325 -58.86 -2.07 -4.98
N LEU A 326 -57.67 -2.35 -5.52
CA LEU A 326 -57.38 -3.60 -6.22
C LEU A 326 -57.41 -4.80 -5.28
N VAL A 327 -56.80 -4.67 -4.09
CA VAL A 327 -56.79 -5.71 -3.06
C VAL A 327 -58.21 -6.00 -2.58
N GLU A 328 -59.03 -4.96 -2.39
CA GLU A 328 -60.44 -5.10 -2.04
C GLU A 328 -61.22 -5.87 -3.11
N ARG A 329 -61.06 -5.51 -4.40
CA ARG A 329 -61.68 -6.23 -5.52
C ARG A 329 -61.26 -7.70 -5.60
N LEU A 330 -59.97 -7.99 -5.44
CA LEU A 330 -59.46 -9.36 -5.41
C LEU A 330 -60.04 -10.14 -4.21
N GLY A 331 -60.20 -9.50 -3.06
CA GLY A 331 -60.89 -10.06 -1.89
C GLY A 331 -62.35 -10.40 -2.19
N THR A 332 -63.07 -9.50 -2.87
CA THR A 332 -64.44 -9.74 -3.35
C THR A 332 -64.50 -10.92 -4.30
N PHE A 333 -63.63 -10.98 -5.32
CA PHE A 333 -63.60 -12.11 -6.26
C PHE A 333 -63.23 -13.43 -5.59
N LYS A 334 -62.28 -13.44 -4.64
CA LYS A 334 -61.95 -14.64 -3.86
C LYS A 334 -63.18 -15.14 -3.08
N SER A 335 -63.93 -14.22 -2.47
CA SER A 335 -65.12 -14.56 -1.67
C SER A 335 -66.24 -15.11 -2.56
N VAL A 336 -66.45 -14.52 -3.74
CA VAL A 336 -67.39 -15.02 -4.76
C VAL A 336 -67.00 -16.42 -5.25
N CYS A 337 -65.72 -16.64 -5.60
CA CYS A 337 -65.24 -17.96 -6.01
C CYS A 337 -65.42 -19.01 -4.91
N ALA A 338 -65.13 -18.65 -3.65
CA ALA A 338 -65.34 -19.53 -2.50
C ALA A 338 -66.83 -19.90 -2.33
N ALA A 339 -67.74 -18.94 -2.49
CA ALA A 339 -69.18 -19.18 -2.43
C ALA A 339 -69.66 -20.14 -3.53
N VAL A 340 -69.14 -19.99 -4.75
CA VAL A 340 -69.48 -20.87 -5.87
C VAL A 340 -68.95 -22.29 -5.65
N ILE A 341 -67.72 -22.43 -5.13
CA ILE A 341 -67.15 -23.75 -4.79
C ILE A 341 -68.01 -24.43 -3.72
N ALA A 342 -68.34 -23.72 -2.63
CA ALA A 342 -69.17 -24.25 -1.55
C ALA A 342 -70.57 -24.64 -2.02
N ALA A 343 -71.19 -23.83 -2.89
CA ALA A 343 -72.51 -24.14 -3.44
C ALA A 343 -72.49 -25.43 -4.29
N ARG A 344 -71.42 -25.63 -5.07
CA ARG A 344 -71.23 -26.85 -5.86
C ARG A 344 -71.04 -28.09 -4.98
N GLU A 345 -70.29 -27.96 -3.90
CA GLU A 345 -70.05 -29.07 -2.96
C GLU A 345 -71.31 -29.44 -2.16
N GLN A 346 -72.16 -28.46 -1.86
CA GLN A 346 -73.39 -28.64 -1.07
C GLN A 346 -74.65 -28.89 -1.92
N GLY A 347 -74.55 -28.83 -3.24
CA GLY A 347 -75.68 -28.98 -4.16
C GLY A 347 -76.70 -27.84 -4.11
N THR A 348 -76.29 -26.65 -3.67
CA THR A 348 -77.16 -25.46 -3.55
C THR A 348 -77.06 -24.54 -4.77
N ASN A 349 -77.97 -23.57 -4.87
CA ASN A 349 -78.01 -22.64 -6.01
C ASN A 349 -76.83 -21.65 -5.94
N PRO A 350 -75.94 -21.62 -6.96
CA PRO A 350 -74.75 -20.77 -6.96
C PRO A 350 -75.08 -19.27 -6.97
N TYR A 351 -76.19 -18.84 -7.55
CA TYR A 351 -76.57 -17.42 -7.57
C TYR A 351 -76.97 -16.91 -6.18
N GLN A 352 -77.72 -17.73 -5.42
CA GLN A 352 -78.07 -17.41 -4.04
C GLN A 352 -76.83 -17.39 -3.13
N ALA A 353 -75.88 -18.29 -3.35
CA ALA A 353 -74.62 -18.31 -2.60
C ALA A 353 -73.75 -17.08 -2.86
N ILE A 354 -73.70 -16.58 -4.10
CA ILE A 354 -72.97 -15.35 -4.45
C ILE A 354 -73.62 -14.13 -3.80
N GLU A 355 -74.96 -14.00 -3.88
CA GLU A 355 -75.71 -12.88 -3.29
C GLU A 355 -75.62 -12.82 -1.76
N ALA A 356 -75.39 -13.96 -1.11
CA ALA A 356 -75.15 -14.03 0.34
C ALA A 356 -73.81 -13.40 0.76
N VAL A 357 -72.86 -13.26 -0.17
CA VAL A 357 -71.49 -12.79 0.12
C VAL A 357 -71.24 -11.39 -0.45
N VAL A 358 -71.89 -11.02 -1.55
CA VAL A 358 -71.72 -9.73 -2.23
C VAL A 358 -73.00 -9.30 -2.93
N ASN A 359 -73.29 -7.99 -2.91
CA ASN A 359 -74.41 -7.42 -3.66
C ASN A 359 -74.19 -7.57 -5.18
N TRP A 360 -75.20 -8.12 -5.88
CA TRP A 360 -75.12 -8.39 -7.32
C TRP A 360 -74.84 -7.16 -8.18
N GLN A 361 -75.43 -5.99 -7.87
CA GLN A 361 -75.17 -4.75 -8.61
C GLN A 361 -73.74 -4.24 -8.37
N GLN A 362 -73.22 -4.35 -7.14
CA GLN A 362 -71.83 -4.01 -6.84
C GLN A 362 -70.86 -4.93 -7.59
N LEU A 363 -71.13 -6.24 -7.66
CA LEU A 363 -70.31 -7.18 -8.44
C LEU A 363 -70.29 -6.82 -9.92
N VAL A 364 -71.45 -6.56 -10.52
CA VAL A 364 -71.56 -6.15 -11.92
C VAL A 364 -70.81 -4.86 -12.20
N GLN A 365 -70.90 -3.87 -11.29
CA GLN A 365 -70.17 -2.62 -11.42
C GLN A 365 -68.64 -2.85 -11.35
N THR A 366 -68.19 -3.69 -10.43
CA THR A 366 -66.77 -4.05 -10.25
C THR A 366 -66.19 -4.72 -11.50
N VAL A 367 -66.97 -5.55 -12.19
CA VAL A 367 -66.57 -6.23 -13.44
C VAL A 367 -66.65 -5.32 -14.67
N ARG A 368 -67.61 -4.39 -14.70
CA ARG A 368 -67.82 -3.48 -15.85
C ARG A 368 -66.92 -2.26 -15.84
N GLU A 369 -66.39 -1.86 -14.69
CA GLU A 369 -65.39 -0.81 -14.61
C GLU A 369 -64.12 -1.21 -15.37
N LYS A 370 -63.77 -0.45 -16.40
CA LYS A 370 -62.51 -0.66 -17.15
C LYS A 370 -61.33 -0.52 -16.19
N GLU A 371 -60.45 -1.51 -16.17
CA GLU A 371 -59.19 -1.41 -15.47
C GLU A 371 -58.37 -0.22 -16.01
N THR A 372 -58.18 0.78 -15.17
CA THR A 372 -57.25 1.92 -15.40
C THR A 372 -55.85 1.62 -14.88
N PHE A 373 -55.63 0.38 -14.44
CA PHE A 373 -54.42 -0.08 -13.80
C PHE A 373 -53.70 -1.10 -14.65
N ARG A 374 -52.37 -1.00 -14.67
CA ARG A 374 -51.50 -1.92 -15.38
C ARG A 374 -50.60 -2.61 -14.34
N PRO A 375 -50.58 -3.95 -14.25
CA PRO A 375 -49.82 -4.66 -13.23
C PRO A 375 -48.32 -4.33 -13.27
N GLU A 376 -47.79 -3.96 -14.43
CA GLU A 376 -46.40 -3.51 -14.59
C GLU A 376 -46.10 -2.24 -13.77
N GLN A 377 -47.09 -1.44 -13.39
CA GLN A 377 -46.90 -0.27 -12.52
C GLN A 377 -46.53 -0.65 -11.07
N LEU A 378 -46.74 -1.91 -10.67
CA LEU A 378 -46.32 -2.45 -9.37
C LEU A 378 -44.92 -3.03 -9.40
N ASP A 379 -44.36 -3.28 -10.58
CA ASP A 379 -43.03 -3.82 -10.73
C ASP A 379 -41.98 -2.71 -10.58
N PRO A 380 -41.09 -2.77 -9.57
CA PRO A 380 -39.99 -1.82 -9.43
C PRO A 380 -39.11 -1.72 -10.69
N LEU A 381 -38.92 -2.83 -11.42
CA LEU A 381 -38.09 -2.87 -12.61
C LEU A 381 -38.73 -2.12 -13.78
N HIS A 382 -40.06 -2.16 -13.91
CA HIS A 382 -40.77 -1.36 -14.92
C HIS A 382 -40.46 0.13 -14.80
N HIS A 383 -40.35 0.64 -13.56
CA HIS A 383 -39.97 2.03 -13.32
C HIS A 383 -38.47 2.28 -13.45
N ALA A 384 -37.63 1.35 -12.98
CA ALA A 384 -36.18 1.46 -13.13
C ALA A 384 -35.72 1.52 -14.61
N VAL A 385 -36.40 0.77 -15.50
CA VAL A 385 -36.12 0.75 -16.94
C VAL A 385 -36.37 2.12 -17.60
N LYS A 386 -37.27 2.96 -17.07
CA LYS A 386 -37.45 4.33 -17.56
C LYS A 386 -36.19 5.18 -17.37
N GLY A 387 -35.42 4.89 -16.32
CA GLY A 387 -34.12 5.52 -16.06
C GLY A 387 -32.96 4.91 -16.86
N TYR A 388 -33.17 3.80 -17.57
CA TYR A 388 -32.13 3.08 -18.32
C TYR A 388 -31.48 3.91 -19.44
N ALA A 389 -32.18 4.92 -19.96
CA ALA A 389 -31.60 5.87 -20.93
C ALA A 389 -30.33 6.56 -20.36
N LYS A 390 -30.29 6.81 -19.05
CA LYS A 390 -29.13 7.37 -18.35
C LYS A 390 -27.94 6.40 -18.34
N VAL A 391 -28.18 5.10 -18.25
CA VAL A 391 -27.16 4.04 -18.24
C VAL A 391 -26.64 3.79 -19.66
N ARG A 392 -27.56 3.76 -20.63
CA ARG A 392 -27.25 3.55 -22.05
C ARG A 392 -26.28 4.59 -22.61
N SER A 393 -26.29 5.81 -22.09
CA SER A 393 -25.41 6.88 -22.55
C SER A 393 -23.91 6.62 -22.28
N TYR A 394 -23.57 5.88 -21.22
CA TYR A 394 -22.17 5.61 -20.84
C TYR A 394 -21.77 4.13 -20.88
N ALA A 395 -22.74 3.20 -20.91
CA ALA A 395 -22.48 1.76 -20.92
C ALA A 395 -21.50 1.27 -22.01
N PRO A 396 -21.52 1.78 -23.26
CA PRO A 396 -20.55 1.38 -24.28
C PRO A 396 -19.09 1.72 -23.91
N GLY A 397 -18.89 2.78 -23.13
CA GLY A 397 -17.57 3.21 -22.66
C GLY A 397 -16.99 2.26 -21.61
N CYS A 398 -17.83 1.73 -20.71
CA CYS A 398 -17.43 0.75 -19.72
C CYS A 398 -17.07 -0.61 -20.36
N SER A 399 -17.85 -1.07 -21.35
CA SER A 399 -17.65 -2.40 -21.95
C SER A 399 -16.43 -2.50 -22.87
N ARG A 400 -16.08 -1.42 -23.59
CA ARG A 400 -14.92 -1.41 -24.51
C ARG A 400 -13.56 -1.34 -23.80
N ARG A 401 -13.54 -0.98 -22.52
CA ARG A 401 -12.31 -0.61 -21.79
C ARG A 401 -12.05 -1.47 -20.57
N SER A 402 -12.83 -2.54 -20.36
CA SER A 402 -12.54 -3.55 -19.35
C SER A 402 -11.27 -4.31 -19.73
N PRO A 403 -10.16 -4.21 -18.97
CA PRO A 403 -9.02 -5.09 -19.16
C PRO A 403 -9.50 -6.50 -18.80
N SER A 404 -9.38 -7.41 -19.75
CA SER A 404 -9.93 -8.77 -19.72
C SER A 404 -9.86 -9.49 -18.38
N ARG A 405 -11.01 -10.05 -17.96
CA ARG A 405 -11.17 -11.34 -17.26
C ARG A 405 -10.22 -11.62 -16.09
N ARG A 406 -10.42 -10.95 -14.95
CA ARG A 406 -10.34 -11.68 -13.67
C ARG A 406 -11.60 -12.53 -13.53
N ARG A 407 -11.42 -13.83 -13.29
CA ARG A 407 -12.49 -14.80 -13.02
C ARG A 407 -13.39 -14.28 -11.90
N VAL A 408 -14.51 -13.68 -12.26
CA VAL A 408 -15.68 -13.59 -11.39
C VAL A 408 -16.76 -14.40 -12.09
N LYS A 409 -17.25 -15.42 -11.38
CA LYS A 409 -18.27 -16.35 -11.88
C LYS A 409 -19.44 -15.56 -12.49
N PRO A 410 -20.03 -16.04 -13.60
CA PRO A 410 -21.23 -15.40 -14.14
C PRO A 410 -22.33 -15.46 -13.07
N LEU A 411 -22.76 -14.29 -12.59
CA LEU A 411 -24.03 -14.16 -11.91
C LEU A 411 -25.11 -14.52 -12.94
N HIS A 412 -25.68 -15.71 -12.79
CA HIS A 412 -26.86 -16.16 -13.50
C HIS A 412 -27.99 -15.15 -13.26
N TRP A 413 -28.22 -14.27 -14.23
CA TRP A 413 -29.52 -13.63 -14.39
C TRP A 413 -30.43 -14.65 -15.09
N SER A 414 -30.98 -15.55 -14.28
CA SER A 414 -32.09 -16.39 -14.67
C SER A 414 -33.28 -15.47 -14.96
N ARG A 415 -33.70 -15.44 -16.22
CA ARG A 415 -35.04 -14.98 -16.59
C ARG A 415 -36.04 -15.92 -15.89
N HIS A 416 -36.80 -15.38 -14.95
CA HIS A 416 -38.12 -15.87 -14.59
C HIS A 416 -39.04 -14.68 -14.43
#